data_AF-A0A844E850-F1
#
_entry.id   AF-A0A844E850-F1
#
_cell.length_a   1.000
_cell.length_b   1.000
_cell.length_c   1.000
_cell.angle_alpha   90.00
_cell.angle_beta   90.00
_cell.angle_gamma   90.00
#
_symmetry.space_group_name_H-M   'P 1'
#
loop_
_entity.id
_entity.type
_entity.pdbx_description
1 polymer ?
#
loop_
_entity_poly.entity_id
_entity_poly.type
_entity_poly.pdbx_seq_one_letter_code
_entity_poly.pdbx_strand_id
1 'polypeptide(L)'
;MESWVSSLISAIIGGICTLLGGLLVYYRQSGAQTRQAASVLYYDLKSIESYLKTEGSSVNIRYFSEWQSIVAECTFLEPDDVEQLYKIYDLVYDYDYHYRLKEEQGTVEKDAISQYIELKKVMFYLSDDGMNFEKYNSKYKKLLETLKNHQKK
;
A
#
# COMPACT_ATOMS: atom_id res chain seq x y z
N MET A 1 -13.83 -10.68 58.96
CA MET A 1 -13.91 -11.57 57.78
C MET A 1 -14.38 -10.81 56.53
N GLU A 2 -15.22 -9.78 56.66
CA GLU A 2 -15.77 -8.99 55.54
C GLU A 2 -14.74 -8.17 54.74
N SER A 3 -13.67 -7.65 55.35
CA SER A 3 -12.73 -6.73 54.65
C SER A 3 -11.85 -7.43 53.61
N TRP A 4 -11.53 -8.71 53.78
CA TRP A 4 -10.74 -9.45 52.81
C TRP A 4 -11.57 -9.82 51.57
N VAL A 5 -12.86 -10.06 51.76
CA VAL A 5 -13.80 -10.32 50.66
C VAL A 5 -14.01 -9.05 49.84
N SER A 6 -14.16 -7.88 50.46
CA SER A 6 -14.27 -6.61 49.73
C SER A 6 -12.97 -6.26 48.98
N SER A 7 -11.80 -6.44 49.59
CA SER A 7 -10.51 -6.26 48.90
C SER A 7 -10.32 -7.21 47.73
N LEU A 8 -10.73 -8.48 47.86
CA LEU A 8 -10.68 -9.45 46.77
C LEU A 8 -11.61 -9.07 45.61
N ILE A 9 -12.84 -8.64 45.91
CA ILE A 9 -13.81 -8.17 44.91
C ILE A 9 -13.25 -6.94 44.18
N SER A 10 -12.69 -5.96 44.91
CA SER A 10 -12.07 -4.77 44.31
C SER A 10 -10.89 -5.13 43.40
N ALA A 11 -10.06 -6.10 43.78
CA ALA A 11 -8.93 -6.55 42.95
C ALA A 11 -9.40 -7.25 41.67
N ILE A 12 -10.44 -8.09 41.75
CA ILE A 12 -11.04 -8.74 40.57
C ILE A 12 -11.63 -7.71 39.62
N ILE A 13 -12.39 -6.74 40.14
CA ILE A 13 -12.96 -5.65 39.33
C ILE A 13 -11.86 -4.83 38.67
N GLY A 14 -10.82 -4.45 39.43
CA GLY A 14 -9.66 -3.73 38.90
C GLY A 14 -8.99 -4.49 37.75
N GLY A 15 -8.75 -5.79 37.94
CA GLY A 15 -8.17 -6.66 36.90
C GLY A 15 -9.03 -6.73 35.63
N ILE A 16 -10.35 -6.88 35.78
CA ILE A 16 -11.28 -6.89 34.64
C ILE A 16 -11.28 -5.54 33.91
N CYS A 17 -11.31 -4.42 34.65
CA CYS A 17 -11.25 -3.08 34.06
C CYS A 17 -9.95 -2.85 33.27
N THR A 18 -8.80 -3.29 33.80
CA THR A 18 -7.51 -3.19 33.09
C THR A 18 -7.51 -4.02 31.81
N LEU A 19 -8.03 -5.25 31.84
CA LEU A 19 -8.11 -6.09 30.65
C LEU A 19 -9.01 -5.48 29.58
N LEU A 20 -10.21 -5.01 29.95
CA LEU A 20 -11.14 -4.37 29.02
C LEU A 20 -10.56 -3.07 28.45
N GLY A 21 -9.91 -2.25 29.28
CA GLY A 21 -9.23 -1.04 28.85
C GLY A 21 -8.09 -1.35 27.87
N GLY A 22 -7.26 -2.36 28.17
CA GLY A 22 -6.18 -2.81 27.31
C GLY A 22 -6.68 -3.32 25.95
N LEU A 23 -7.75 -4.13 25.93
CA LEU A 23 -8.38 -4.59 24.70
C LEU A 23 -8.88 -3.42 23.86
N LEU A 24 -9.56 -2.46 24.47
CA LEU A 24 -10.08 -1.28 23.77
C LEU A 24 -8.95 -0.46 23.13
N VAL A 25 -7.87 -0.21 23.87
CA VAL A 25 -6.70 0.51 23.35
C VAL A 25 -6.04 -0.26 22.20
N TYR A 26 -5.86 -1.57 22.36
CA TYR A 26 -5.30 -2.44 21.31
C TYR A 26 -6.11 -2.37 20.01
N TYR A 27 -7.43 -2.51 20.08
CA TYR A 27 -8.28 -2.44 18.89
C TYR A 27 -8.25 -1.05 18.22
N ARG A 28 -8.20 0.03 19.01
CA ARG A 28 -8.06 1.39 18.45
C ARG A 28 -6.72 1.59 17.77
N GLN A 29 -5.63 1.13 18.37
CA GLN A 29 -4.29 1.28 17.83
C GLN A 29 -4.11 0.44 16.57
N SER A 30 -4.55 -0.82 16.58
CA SER A 30 -4.56 -1.70 15.40
C SER A 30 -5.36 -1.08 14.25
N GLY A 31 -6.56 -0.54 14.53
CA GLY A 31 -7.35 0.16 13.51
C GLY A 31 -6.64 1.39 12.95
N ALA A 32 -5.99 2.20 13.80
CA ALA A 32 -5.23 3.37 13.37
C ALA A 32 -4.01 2.99 12.49
N GLN A 33 -3.29 1.94 12.88
CA GLN A 33 -2.14 1.40 12.13
C GLN A 33 -2.57 0.91 10.75
N THR A 34 -3.66 0.14 10.66
CA THR A 34 -4.20 -0.33 9.38
C THR A 34 -4.63 0.83 8.48
N ARG A 35 -5.26 1.89 9.01
CA ARG A 35 -5.63 3.09 8.23
C ARG A 35 -4.40 3.82 7.70
N GLN A 36 -3.39 3.99 8.56
CA GLN A 36 -2.15 4.63 8.17
C GLN A 36 -1.45 3.84 7.07
N ALA A 37 -1.35 2.51 7.21
CA ALA A 37 -0.77 1.64 6.20
C ALA A 37 -1.51 1.74 4.86
N ALA A 38 -2.85 1.69 4.88
CA ALA A 38 -3.69 1.86 3.69
C ALA A 38 -3.50 3.24 3.03
N SER A 39 -3.24 4.28 3.83
CA SER A 39 -2.98 5.64 3.34
C SER A 39 -1.62 5.71 2.65
N VAL A 40 -0.57 5.15 3.28
CA VAL A 40 0.79 5.11 2.70
C VAL A 40 0.77 4.38 1.36
N LEU A 41 0.25 3.14 1.30
CA LEU A 41 0.21 2.39 0.04
C LEU A 41 -0.59 3.11 -1.05
N TYR A 42 -1.76 3.67 -0.70
CA TYR A 42 -2.56 4.38 -1.69
C TYR A 42 -1.83 5.59 -2.28
N TYR A 43 -1.22 6.42 -1.45
CA TYR A 43 -0.53 7.62 -1.95
C TYR A 43 0.75 7.27 -2.69
N ASP A 44 1.44 6.19 -2.31
CA ASP A 44 2.59 5.69 -3.05
C ASP A 44 2.18 5.18 -4.45
N LEU A 45 1.11 4.38 -4.55
CA LEU A 45 0.54 3.98 -5.84
C LEU A 45 0.09 5.17 -6.69
N LYS A 46 -0.52 6.20 -6.07
CA LYS A 46 -0.87 7.45 -6.75
C LYS A 46 0.35 8.22 -7.24
N SER A 47 1.48 8.16 -6.52
CA SER A 47 2.73 8.76 -6.95
C SER A 47 3.30 8.05 -8.18
N ILE A 48 3.33 6.72 -8.17
CA ILE A 48 3.71 5.90 -9.33
C ILE A 48 2.80 6.21 -10.52
N GLU A 49 1.47 6.24 -10.32
CA GLU A 49 0.50 6.58 -11.35
C GLU A 49 0.78 7.96 -11.97
N SER A 50 1.02 8.97 -11.13
CA SER A 50 1.32 10.32 -11.58
C SER A 50 2.59 10.35 -12.42
N TYR A 51 3.61 9.57 -12.05
CA TYR A 51 4.84 9.46 -12.82
C TYR A 51 4.57 8.87 -14.21
N LEU A 52 3.81 7.77 -14.28
CA LEU A 52 3.50 7.09 -15.55
C LEU A 52 2.70 7.98 -16.51
N LYS A 53 1.87 8.88 -15.98
CA LYS A 53 1.08 9.85 -16.76
C LYS A 53 1.92 11.03 -17.24
N THR A 54 3.00 11.37 -16.56
CA THR A 54 3.83 12.55 -16.85
C THR A 54 5.09 12.11 -17.58
N GLU A 55 4.91 11.71 -18.86
CA GLU A 55 5.95 11.08 -19.69
C GLU A 55 7.23 11.94 -19.85
N GLY A 56 7.15 13.27 -19.70
CA GLY A 56 8.24 14.20 -19.97
C GLY A 56 9.33 14.35 -18.90
N SER A 57 9.27 13.68 -17.74
CA SER A 57 10.30 13.85 -16.70
C SER A 57 11.52 12.97 -16.94
N SER A 58 12.75 13.51 -16.96
CA SER A 58 13.99 12.72 -17.07
C SER A 58 14.43 12.09 -15.74
N VAL A 59 13.54 11.95 -14.77
CA VAL A 59 13.86 11.37 -13.45
C VAL A 59 13.32 9.96 -13.36
N ASN A 60 13.87 9.15 -12.47
CA ASN A 60 13.41 7.79 -12.19
C ASN A 60 12.11 7.78 -11.34
N ILE A 61 11.38 6.65 -11.33
CA ILE A 61 10.20 6.43 -10.50
C ILE A 61 10.62 6.46 -9.02
N ARG A 62 9.85 7.19 -8.21
CA ARG A 62 9.97 7.13 -6.75
C ARG A 62 8.87 6.23 -6.21
N TYR A 63 9.25 5.39 -5.25
CA TYR A 63 8.35 4.48 -4.55
C TYR A 63 8.85 4.26 -3.13
N PHE A 64 7.97 3.81 -2.25
CA PHE A 64 8.33 3.49 -0.88
C PHE A 64 9.07 2.15 -0.82
N SER A 65 10.37 2.17 -0.48
CA SER A 65 11.24 0.98 -0.53
C SER A 65 10.84 -0.13 0.44
N GLU A 66 10.18 0.23 1.55
CA GLU A 66 9.73 -0.73 2.57
C GLU A 66 8.25 -1.12 2.39
N TRP A 67 7.71 -1.02 1.17
CA TRP A 67 6.29 -1.30 0.90
C TRP A 67 5.81 -2.64 1.43
N GLN A 68 6.65 -3.68 1.43
CA GLN A 68 6.29 -5.02 1.94
C GLN A 68 5.88 -5.00 3.43
N SER A 69 6.54 -4.18 4.26
CA SER A 69 6.18 -4.06 5.67
C SER A 69 4.80 -3.41 5.82
N ILE A 70 4.48 -2.41 4.99
CA ILE A 70 3.18 -1.76 4.98
C ILE A 70 2.08 -2.70 4.47
N VAL A 71 2.37 -3.54 3.47
CA VAL A 71 1.42 -4.56 2.98
C VAL A 71 1.06 -5.53 4.10
N ALA A 72 2.01 -5.94 4.93
CA ALA A 72 1.75 -6.84 6.07
C ALA A 72 0.80 -6.23 7.11
N GLU A 73 0.79 -4.90 7.24
CA GLU A 73 -0.12 -4.16 8.15
C GLU A 73 -1.54 -3.97 7.58
N CYS A 74 -1.72 -4.23 6.27
CA CYS A 74 -3.00 -4.17 5.58
C CYS A 74 -3.70 -5.54 5.58
N THR A 75 -4.08 -6.01 6.77
CA THR A 75 -4.75 -7.32 6.98
C THR A 75 -6.09 -7.49 6.26
N PHE A 76 -6.67 -6.41 5.74
CA PHE A 76 -7.91 -6.42 4.96
C PHE A 76 -7.71 -6.75 3.48
N LEU A 77 -6.46 -6.80 2.98
CA LEU A 77 -6.18 -7.11 1.58
C LEU A 77 -6.42 -8.59 1.30
N GLU A 78 -7.12 -8.86 0.22
CA GLU A 78 -7.30 -10.23 -0.28
C GLU A 78 -6.01 -10.71 -0.99
N PRO A 79 -5.80 -12.04 -1.14
CA PRO A 79 -4.63 -12.57 -1.84
C PRO A 79 -4.41 -11.96 -3.23
N ASP A 80 -5.48 -11.75 -4.01
CA ASP A 80 -5.42 -11.12 -5.33
C ASP A 80 -4.96 -9.65 -5.27
N ASP A 81 -5.33 -8.92 -4.23
CA ASP A 81 -4.91 -7.54 -4.02
C ASP A 81 -3.42 -7.49 -3.63
N VAL A 82 -2.97 -8.44 -2.80
CA VAL A 82 -1.55 -8.62 -2.44
C VAL A 82 -0.73 -8.98 -3.67
N GLU A 83 -1.16 -9.96 -4.47
CA GLU A 83 -0.47 -10.33 -5.72
C GLU A 83 -0.34 -9.12 -6.67
N GLN A 84 -1.41 -8.33 -6.79
CA GLN A 84 -1.40 -7.13 -7.62
C GLN A 84 -0.40 -6.07 -7.10
N LEU A 85 -0.28 -5.88 -5.78
CA LEU A 85 0.72 -5.00 -5.18
C LEU A 85 2.15 -5.48 -5.48
N TYR A 86 2.44 -6.75 -5.24
CA TYR A 86 3.74 -7.35 -5.53
C TYR A 86 4.11 -7.15 -6.99
N LYS A 87 3.19 -7.44 -7.91
CA LYS A 87 3.40 -7.23 -9.34
C LYS A 87 3.77 -5.79 -9.69
N ILE A 88 3.10 -4.80 -9.09
CA ILE A 88 3.40 -3.38 -9.32
C ILE A 88 4.79 -3.03 -8.80
N TYR A 89 5.08 -3.38 -7.55
CA TYR A 89 6.33 -3.00 -6.92
C TYR A 89 7.55 -3.71 -7.49
N ASP A 90 7.42 -4.99 -7.85
CA ASP A 90 8.48 -5.74 -8.53
C ASP A 90 8.81 -5.10 -9.88
N LEU A 91 7.79 -4.71 -10.66
CA LEU A 91 8.00 -3.99 -11.92
C LEU A 91 8.66 -2.62 -11.73
N VAL A 92 8.31 -1.89 -10.66
CA VAL A 92 8.95 -0.61 -10.32
C VAL A 92 10.40 -0.82 -9.92
N TYR A 93 10.69 -1.85 -9.10
CA TYR A 93 12.04 -2.19 -8.68
C TYR A 93 12.93 -2.57 -9.87
N ASP A 94 12.44 -3.46 -10.73
CA ASP A 94 13.17 -3.89 -11.93
C ASP A 94 13.36 -2.73 -12.91
N TYR A 95 12.37 -1.85 -13.05
CA TYR A 95 12.51 -0.61 -13.82
C TYR A 95 13.60 0.28 -13.24
N ASP A 96 13.60 0.53 -11.92
CA ASP A 96 14.60 1.35 -11.23
C ASP A 96 16.02 0.81 -11.49
N TYR A 97 16.19 -0.51 -11.37
CA TYR A 97 17.46 -1.17 -11.65
C TYR A 97 17.93 -0.91 -13.10
N HIS A 98 17.07 -1.17 -14.09
CA HIS A 98 17.43 -0.98 -15.50
C HIS A 98 17.59 0.49 -15.89
N TYR A 99 16.81 1.39 -15.28
CA TYR A 99 16.89 2.82 -15.50
C TYR A 99 18.28 3.32 -15.10
N ARG A 100 18.76 2.96 -13.91
CA ARG A 100 20.09 3.37 -13.41
C ARG A 100 21.22 2.88 -14.33
N LEU A 101 21.15 1.63 -14.79
CA LEU A 101 22.14 1.09 -15.73
C LEU A 101 22.21 1.86 -17.06
N LYS A 102 21.06 2.35 -17.55
CA LYS A 102 21.01 3.18 -18.77
C LYS A 102 21.41 4.63 -18.50
N GLU A 103 21.09 5.16 -17.33
CA GLU A 103 21.46 6.53 -16.91
C GLU A 103 22.98 6.70 -16.88
N GLU A 104 23.72 5.67 -16.45
CA GLU A 104 25.19 5.63 -16.53
C GLU A 104 25.73 5.71 -17.97
N GLN A 105 24.93 5.33 -18.96
CA GLN A 105 25.27 5.33 -20.39
C GLN A 105 24.81 6.59 -21.12
N GLY A 106 24.02 7.46 -20.47
CA GLY A 106 23.52 8.72 -21.02
C GLY A 106 22.01 8.90 -20.86
N THR A 107 21.37 9.55 -21.85
CA THR A 107 19.93 9.84 -21.82
C THR A 107 19.10 8.56 -21.84
N VAL A 108 18.17 8.43 -20.89
CA VAL A 108 17.29 7.25 -20.78
C VAL A 108 15.97 7.47 -21.51
N GLU A 109 15.72 6.66 -22.53
CA GLU A 109 14.39 6.49 -23.11
C GLU A 109 13.58 5.48 -22.28
N LYS A 110 12.56 5.95 -21.57
CA LYS A 110 11.78 5.12 -20.62
C LYS A 110 11.04 3.98 -21.29
N ASP A 111 10.42 4.24 -22.44
CA ASP A 111 9.66 3.24 -23.19
C ASP A 111 10.57 2.14 -23.80
N ALA A 112 11.90 2.35 -23.82
CA ALA A 112 12.86 1.32 -24.15
C ALA A 112 13.15 0.35 -22.98
N ILE A 113 12.54 0.53 -21.81
CA ILE A 113 12.61 -0.38 -20.66
C ILE A 113 11.28 -1.16 -20.60
N SER A 114 11.33 -2.47 -20.80
CA SER A 114 10.13 -3.32 -20.88
C SER A 114 9.23 -3.23 -19.64
N GLN A 115 9.84 -3.11 -18.46
CA GLN A 115 9.13 -3.02 -17.19
C GLN A 115 8.30 -1.74 -17.08
N TYR A 116 8.72 -0.65 -17.72
CA TYR A 116 7.92 0.57 -17.79
C TYR A 116 6.61 0.35 -18.55
N ILE A 117 6.69 -0.33 -19.68
CA ILE A 117 5.53 -0.66 -20.52
C ILE A 117 4.60 -1.65 -19.80
N GLU A 118 5.14 -2.68 -19.18
CA GLU A 118 4.35 -3.66 -18.42
C GLU A 118 3.69 -3.02 -17.19
N LEU A 119 4.40 -2.17 -16.45
CA LEU A 119 3.87 -1.44 -15.31
C LEU A 119 2.66 -0.59 -15.73
N LYS A 120 2.79 0.13 -16.85
CA LYS A 120 1.68 0.90 -17.40
C LYS A 120 0.46 0.00 -17.74
N LYS A 121 0.64 -1.20 -18.31
CA LYS A 121 -0.46 -2.15 -18.58
C LYS A 121 -1.11 -2.72 -17.31
N VAL A 122 -0.33 -2.87 -16.24
CA VAL A 122 -0.79 -3.35 -14.94
C VAL A 122 -1.67 -2.32 -14.24
N MET A 123 -1.37 -1.02 -14.41
CA MET A 123 -2.11 0.07 -13.77
C MET A 123 -3.25 0.61 -14.63
N PHE A 124 -3.07 0.68 -15.95
CA PHE A 124 -4.02 1.31 -16.88
C PHE A 124 -4.67 0.32 -17.84
N TYR A 125 -5.77 0.74 -18.44
CA TYR A 125 -6.47 -0.02 -19.45
C TYR A 125 -5.73 0.08 -20.79
N LEU A 126 -5.49 -1.07 -21.40
CA LEU A 126 -4.99 -1.17 -22.78
C LEU A 126 -6.19 -1.34 -23.71
N SER A 127 -6.40 -0.37 -24.60
CA SER A 127 -7.37 -0.44 -25.71
C SER A 127 -6.67 -0.78 -27.02
N ASP A 128 -7.47 -1.06 -28.06
CA ASP A 128 -6.98 -1.28 -29.43
C ASP A 128 -6.20 -0.07 -29.97
N ASP A 129 -6.57 1.15 -29.54
CA ASP A 129 -5.90 2.41 -29.90
C ASP A 129 -4.67 2.73 -29.04
N GLY A 130 -4.24 1.79 -28.20
CA GLY A 130 -3.13 1.96 -27.26
C GLY A 130 -3.57 2.20 -25.83
N MET A 131 -2.74 2.89 -25.06
CA MET A 131 -2.89 2.99 -23.61
C MET A 131 -3.83 4.12 -23.20
N ASN A 132 -4.83 3.80 -22.37
CA ASN A 132 -5.76 4.78 -21.83
C ASN A 132 -5.42 5.10 -20.37
N PHE A 133 -4.75 6.24 -20.15
CA PHE A 133 -4.35 6.70 -18.81
C PHE A 133 -5.51 7.23 -17.94
N GLU A 134 -6.68 7.47 -18.54
CA GLU A 134 -7.89 7.90 -17.82
C GLU A 134 -8.67 6.72 -17.23
N LYS A 135 -8.40 5.50 -17.73
CA LYS A 135 -9.09 4.28 -17.29
C LYS A 135 -8.11 3.30 -16.67
N TYR A 136 -8.40 2.86 -15.45
CA TYR A 136 -7.58 1.87 -14.76
C TYR A 136 -7.86 0.44 -15.24
N ASN A 137 -6.84 -0.41 -15.13
CA ASN A 137 -7.00 -1.85 -15.13
C ASN A 137 -8.00 -2.26 -14.01
N SER A 138 -8.85 -3.26 -14.24
CA SER A 138 -9.89 -3.66 -13.28
C SER A 138 -9.32 -4.12 -11.94
N LYS A 139 -8.22 -4.88 -11.93
CA LYS A 139 -7.54 -5.32 -10.71
C LYS A 139 -6.96 -4.13 -9.95
N TYR A 140 -6.25 -3.24 -10.64
CA TYR A 140 -5.70 -2.04 -10.03
C TYR A 140 -6.78 -1.10 -9.49
N LYS A 141 -7.90 -0.95 -10.21
CA LYS A 141 -9.06 -0.16 -9.77
C LYS A 141 -9.63 -0.71 -8.46
N LYS A 142 -9.88 -2.02 -8.39
CA LYS A 142 -10.36 -2.70 -7.18
C LYS A 142 -9.41 -2.44 -6.01
N LEU A 143 -8.11 -2.68 -6.21
CA LEU A 143 -7.08 -2.44 -5.20
C LEU A 143 -7.11 -0.99 -4.66
N LEU A 144 -7.12 0.01 -5.55
CA LEU A 144 -7.19 1.41 -5.15
C LEU A 144 -8.46 1.75 -4.36
N GLU A 145 -9.61 1.20 -4.76
CA GLU A 145 -10.87 1.38 -4.04
C GLU A 145 -10.83 0.71 -2.66
N THR A 146 -10.29 -0.51 -2.56
CA THR A 146 -10.08 -1.23 -1.29
C THR A 146 -9.22 -0.40 -0.34
N LEU A 147 -8.06 0.10 -0.80
CA LEU A 147 -7.17 0.94 0.02
C LEU A 147 -7.87 2.23 0.46
N LYS A 148 -8.52 2.94 -0.47
CA LYS A 148 -9.22 4.21 -0.18
C LYS A 148 -10.35 4.06 0.84
N ASN A 149 -11.07 2.95 0.79
CA ASN A 149 -12.15 2.67 1.73
C ASN A 149 -11.63 2.44 3.16
N HIS A 150 -10.44 1.85 3.30
CA HIS A 150 -9.82 1.57 4.60
C HIS A 150 -9.01 2.76 5.17
N GLN A 151 -8.86 3.85 4.42
CA GLN A 151 -8.34 5.12 4.97
C GLN A 151 -9.37 5.86 5.82
N LYS A 152 -10.65 5.77 5.45
CA LYS A 152 -11.74 6.57 6.02
C LYS A 152 -12.45 5.92 7.21
N LYS A 153 -12.40 4.59 7.27
CA LYS A 153 -13.13 3.78 8.25
C LYS A 153 -12.38 3.75 9.55
#